data_AF-A0A964EX14-F1
#
_entry.id   AF-A0A964EX14-F1
#
_cell.length_a   1.000
_cell.length_b   1.000
_cell.length_c   1.000
_cell.angle_alpha   90.00
_cell.angle_beta   90.00
_cell.angle_gamma   90.00
#
_symmetry.space_group_name_H-M   'P 1'
#
loop_
_entity.id
_entity.type
_entity.pdbx_description
1 polymer ?
#
loop_
_entity_poly.entity_id
_entity_poly.type
_entity_poly.pdbx_seq_one_letter_code
_entity_poly.pdbx_strand_id
1 'polypeptide(L)'
;MSQTAAMLLTLAVEVPLGLAVAGLGRWPADRRHWLRLAAVLVAMSLITHPFAWTLNVDLAPHLSPWARVAVIEVAVAAFEGLLLWRFGRLTPARGFGLGAVVNAASFGVGLLFFLYG
;
A
#
# COMPACT_ATOMS: atom_id res chain seq x y z
N MET A 1 -3.99 18.49 -3.28
CA MET A 1 -2.85 17.80 -3.90
C MET A 1 -3.30 17.16 -5.22
N SER A 2 -2.49 17.15 -6.28
CA SER A 2 -2.83 16.42 -7.51
C SER A 2 -2.69 14.90 -7.32
N GLN A 3 -3.39 14.09 -8.11
CA GLN A 3 -3.28 12.61 -8.04
C GLN A 3 -1.83 12.13 -8.30
N THR A 4 -1.10 12.79 -9.20
CA THR A 4 0.31 12.48 -9.45
C THR A 4 1.17 12.73 -8.22
N ALA A 5 0.98 13.86 -7.52
CA ALA A 5 1.72 14.16 -6.30
C ALA A 5 1.36 13.18 -5.18
N ALA A 6 0.09 12.79 -5.05
CA ALA A 6 -0.35 11.77 -4.12
C ALA A 6 0.33 10.42 -4.40
N MET A 7 0.39 10.01 -5.67
CA MET A 7 1.05 8.77 -6.09
C MET A 7 2.55 8.78 -5.80
N LEU A 8 3.23 9.89 -6.09
CA LEU A 8 4.65 10.03 -5.79
C LEU A 8 4.91 9.94 -4.28
N LEU A 9 4.05 10.53 -3.46
CA LEU A 9 4.14 10.45 -2.01
C LEU A 9 3.92 9.01 -1.53
N THR A 10 2.88 8.33 -2.02
CA THR A 10 2.61 6.90 -1.74
C THR A 10 3.85 6.06 -2.05
N LEU A 11 4.40 6.18 -3.25
CA LEU A 11 5.60 5.41 -3.66
C LEU A 11 6.82 5.75 -2.79
N ALA A 12 7.00 7.02 -2.44
CA ALA A 12 8.09 7.48 -1.57
C ALA A 12 7.96 6.99 -0.12
N VAL A 13 6.76 6.57 0.31
CA VAL A 13 6.53 5.98 1.64
C VAL A 13 6.59 4.46 1.57
N GLU A 14 5.77 3.85 0.73
CA GLU A 14 5.52 2.40 0.75
C GLU A 14 6.71 1.58 0.27
N VAL A 15 7.41 2.03 -0.78
CA VAL A 15 8.56 1.29 -1.32
C VAL A 15 9.71 1.24 -0.32
N PRO A 16 10.26 2.36 0.19
CA PRO A 16 11.36 2.29 1.15
C PRO A 16 10.95 1.61 2.46
N LEU A 17 9.73 1.86 2.95
CA LEU A 17 9.25 1.19 4.17
C LEU A 17 9.13 -0.33 3.96
N GLY A 18 8.54 -0.76 2.85
CA GLY A 18 8.36 -2.17 2.55
C GLY A 18 9.70 -2.90 2.42
N LEU A 19 10.68 -2.27 1.77
CA LEU A 19 12.04 -2.78 1.70
C LEU A 19 12.73 -2.81 3.06
N ALA A 20 12.57 -1.78 3.89
CA ALA A 20 13.14 -1.73 5.24
C ALA A 20 12.58 -2.84 6.13
N VAL A 21 11.25 -3.04 6.15
CA VAL A 21 10.59 -4.11 6.91
C VAL A 21 11.09 -5.49 6.45
N ALA A 22 11.18 -5.71 5.13
CA ALA A 22 11.71 -6.96 4.58
C ALA A 22 13.19 -7.19 4.94
N GLY A 23 13.98 -6.12 4.98
CA GLY A 23 15.39 -6.16 5.39
C GLY A 23 15.56 -6.51 6.86
N LEU A 24 14.79 -5.87 7.74
CA LEU A 24 14.77 -6.16 9.18
C LEU A 24 14.35 -7.61 9.44
N GLY A 25 13.38 -8.11 8.68
CA GLY A 25 12.94 -9.50 8.73
C GLY A 25 13.90 -10.49 8.06
N ARG A 26 14.96 -10.03 7.39
CA ARG A 26 15.91 -10.83 6.60
C ARG A 26 15.22 -11.73 5.56
N TRP A 27 14.16 -11.24 4.91
CA TRP A 27 13.36 -12.05 3.97
C TRP A 27 14.02 -12.24 2.59
N PRO A 28 14.62 -11.22 1.97
CA PRO A 28 15.21 -11.38 0.65
C PRO A 28 16.51 -12.20 0.73
N ALA A 29 16.60 -13.24 -0.10
CA ALA A 29 17.77 -14.13 -0.15
C ALA A 29 18.91 -13.60 -1.02
N ASP A 30 18.59 -12.78 -2.03
CA ASP A 30 19.54 -12.26 -3.00
C ASP A 30 19.10 -10.92 -3.61
N ARG A 31 19.96 -10.31 -4.44
CA ARG A 31 19.69 -9.05 -5.14
C ARG A 31 18.47 -9.12 -6.06
N ARG A 32 18.21 -10.26 -6.71
CA ARG A 32 17.05 -10.43 -7.60
C ARG A 32 15.75 -10.42 -6.81
N HIS A 33 15.75 -10.98 -5.60
CA HIS A 33 14.63 -10.93 -4.68
C HIS A 33 14.34 -9.48 -4.25
N TRP A 34 15.37 -8.71 -3.91
CA TRP A 34 15.23 -7.28 -3.60
C TRP A 34 14.58 -6.49 -4.73
N LEU A 35 15.10 -6.62 -5.95
CA LEU A 35 14.57 -5.90 -7.12
C LEU A 35 13.13 -6.31 -7.44
N ARG A 36 12.80 -7.59 -7.31
CA ARG A 36 11.45 -8.11 -7.51
C ARG A 36 10.48 -7.57 -6.45
N LEU A 37 10.88 -7.53 -5.19
CA LEU A 37 10.05 -6.97 -4.13
C LEU A 37 9.78 -5.48 -4.38
N ALA A 38 10.82 -4.71 -4.71
CA ALA A 38 10.66 -3.30 -5.07
C ALA A 38 9.72 -3.10 -6.25
N ALA A 39 9.86 -3.90 -7.32
CA ALA A 39 8.99 -3.84 -8.48
C ALA A 39 7.53 -4.19 -8.15
N VAL A 40 7.30 -5.18 -7.27
CA VAL A 40 5.94 -5.54 -6.83
C VAL A 40 5.33 -4.45 -5.96
N LEU A 41 6.10 -3.84 -5.04
CA LEU A 41 5.64 -2.70 -4.23
C LEU A 41 5.23 -1.53 -5.13
N VAL A 42 6.05 -1.17 -6.12
CA VAL A 42 5.69 -0.10 -7.07
C VAL A 42 4.43 -0.47 -7.87
N ALA A 43 4.38 -1.68 -8.42
CA ALA A 43 3.27 -2.11 -9.27
C ALA A 43 1.95 -2.18 -8.48
N MET A 44 1.97 -2.69 -7.25
CA MET A 44 0.76 -2.79 -6.45
C MET A 44 0.23 -1.39 -6.10
N SER A 45 1.07 -0.44 -5.68
CA SER A 45 0.62 0.92 -5.34
C SER A 45 0.02 1.63 -6.57
N LEU A 46 0.66 1.49 -7.75
CA LEU A 46 0.17 2.03 -9.01
C LEU A 46 -1.18 1.44 -9.42
N ILE A 47 -1.45 0.19 -9.06
CA ILE A 47 -2.74 -0.46 -9.33
C ILE A 47 -3.75 0.00 -8.29
N THR A 48 -3.47 -0.14 -6.99
CA THR A 48 -4.49 0.00 -5.94
C THR A 48 -4.93 1.44 -5.71
N HIS A 49 -4.00 2.39 -5.64
CA HIS A 49 -4.29 3.73 -5.14
C HIS A 49 -5.19 4.57 -6.08
N PRO A 50 -5.02 4.55 -7.41
CA PRO A 50 -5.91 5.29 -8.30
C PRO A 50 -7.36 4.79 -8.20
N PHE A 51 -7.56 3.47 -8.07
CA PHE A 51 -8.88 2.89 -7.84
C PHE A 51 -9.40 3.24 -6.45
N ALA A 52 -8.57 3.16 -5.39
CA ALA A 52 -8.97 3.52 -4.03
C ALA A 52 -9.49 4.95 -3.95
N TRP A 53 -8.81 5.91 -4.58
CA TRP A 53 -9.23 7.31 -4.60
C TRP A 53 -10.53 7.52 -5.37
N THR A 54 -10.68 6.83 -6.51
CA THR A 54 -11.91 6.89 -7.33
C THR A 54 -13.08 6.30 -6.57
N LEU A 55 -12.91 5.12 -5.99
CA LEU A 55 -13.91 4.45 -5.16
C LEU A 55 -14.25 5.26 -3.90
N ASN A 56 -13.32 6.02 -3.33
CA ASN A 56 -13.65 6.85 -2.17
C ASN A 56 -14.65 7.96 -2.51
N VAL A 57 -14.65 8.45 -3.75
CA VAL A 57 -15.63 9.44 -4.23
C VAL A 57 -16.95 8.75 -4.60
N ASP A 58 -16.88 7.65 -5.35
CA ASP A 58 -18.04 7.07 -6.04
C ASP A 58 -18.74 5.94 -5.26
N LEU A 59 -18.03 5.24 -4.38
CA LEU A 59 -18.56 4.07 -3.69
C LEU A 59 -19.45 4.50 -2.51
N ALA A 60 -20.67 3.96 -2.50
CA ALA A 60 -21.56 3.94 -1.33
C ALA A 60 -21.75 5.33 -0.67
N PRO A 61 -22.46 6.27 -1.34
CA PRO A 61 -22.77 7.60 -0.79
C PRO A 61 -23.50 7.57 0.56
N HIS A 62 -24.12 6.43 0.89
CA HIS A 62 -24.85 6.18 2.13
C HIS A 62 -23.96 5.79 3.33
N LEU A 63 -22.68 5.46 3.12
CA LEU A 63 -21.73 5.21 4.20
C LEU A 63 -21.13 6.52 4.71
N SER A 64 -20.86 6.58 6.02
CA SER A 64 -20.07 7.68 6.59
C SER A 64 -18.67 7.70 5.96
N PRO A 65 -18.02 8.88 5.87
CA PRO A 65 -16.69 9.01 5.26
C PRO A 65 -15.67 8.04 5.86
N TRP A 66 -15.66 7.87 7.18
CA TRP A 66 -14.74 6.97 7.87
C TRP A 66 -15.03 5.49 7.61
N ALA A 67 -16.30 5.10 7.53
CA ALA A 67 -16.66 3.73 7.19
C ALA A 67 -16.25 3.37 5.76
N ARG A 68 -16.44 4.31 4.82
CA ARG A 68 -16.03 4.13 3.41
C ARG A 68 -14.52 3.96 3.29
N VAL A 69 -13.76 4.85 3.92
CA VAL A 69 -12.29 4.79 3.95
C VAL A 69 -11.84 3.45 4.55
N ALA A 70 -12.38 3.05 5.70
CA ALA A 70 -12.01 1.79 6.33
C ALA A 70 -12.24 0.57 5.42
N VAL A 71 -13.38 0.52 4.71
CA VAL A 71 -13.68 -0.55 3.75
C VAL A 71 -12.67 -0.56 2.59
N ILE A 72 -12.36 0.61 2.05
CA ILE A 72 -11.41 0.75 0.94
C ILE A 72 -10.00 0.34 1.38
N GLU A 73 -9.50 0.85 2.49
CA GLU A 73 -8.15 0.53 2.98
C GLU A 73 -8.01 -0.97 3.32
N VAL A 74 -9.05 -1.58 3.91
CA VAL A 74 -9.03 -3.04 4.16
C VAL A 74 -8.98 -3.82 2.84
N ALA A 75 -9.75 -3.41 1.82
CA ALA A 75 -9.73 -4.05 0.51
C ALA A 75 -8.38 -3.88 -0.19
N VAL A 76 -7.79 -2.67 -0.11
CA VAL A 76 -6.47 -2.36 -0.65
C VAL A 76 -5.40 -3.22 0.03
N ALA A 77 -5.33 -3.19 1.36
CA ALA A 77 -4.34 -3.96 2.12
C ALA A 77 -4.46 -5.48 1.86
N ALA A 78 -5.67 -6.00 1.73
CA ALA A 78 -5.90 -7.40 1.38
C ALA A 78 -5.40 -7.73 -0.03
N PHE A 79 -5.69 -6.88 -1.02
CA PHE A 79 -5.26 -7.08 -2.39
C PHE A 79 -3.74 -6.93 -2.55
N GLU A 80 -3.14 -5.93 -1.93
CA GLU A 80 -1.69 -5.75 -1.89
C GLU A 80 -1.00 -6.92 -1.18
N GLY A 81 -1.55 -7.39 -0.07
CA GLY A 81 -1.08 -8.58 0.63
C GLY A 81 -1.07 -9.83 -0.26
N LEU A 82 -2.12 -10.02 -1.06
CA LEU A 82 -2.21 -11.08 -2.06
C LEU A 82 -1.14 -10.93 -3.15
N LEU A 83 -0.93 -9.72 -3.68
CA LEU A 83 0.10 -9.46 -4.69
C LEU A 83 1.52 -9.71 -4.15
N LEU A 84 1.80 -9.29 -2.91
CA LEU A 84 3.08 -9.51 -2.24
C LEU A 84 3.33 -10.99 -1.92
N TRP A 85 2.30 -11.71 -1.49
CA TRP A 85 2.39 -13.17 -1.36
C TRP A 85 2.71 -13.81 -2.70
N ARG A 86 1.91 -13.53 -3.74
CA ARG A 86 1.95 -14.26 -5.00
C ARG A 86 3.15 -13.90 -5.89
N PHE A 87 3.46 -12.61 -6.02
CA PHE A 87 4.48 -12.09 -6.93
C PHE A 87 5.77 -11.69 -6.19
N GLY A 88 5.63 -11.22 -4.95
CA GLY A 88 6.76 -11.01 -4.03
C GLY A 88 7.39 -12.32 -3.54
N ARG A 89 6.74 -13.49 -3.74
CA ARG A 89 7.17 -14.81 -3.22
C ARG A 89 7.43 -14.77 -1.71
N LEU A 90 6.64 -13.99 -0.99
CA LEU A 90 6.62 -14.01 0.47
C LEU A 90 5.74 -15.17 0.95
N THR A 91 5.91 -15.62 2.18
CA THR A 91 4.89 -16.48 2.82
C THR A 91 3.59 -15.67 3.01
N PRO A 92 2.40 -16.29 3.06
CA PRO A 92 1.14 -15.56 3.26
C PRO A 92 1.19 -14.55 4.41
N ALA A 93 1.65 -14.97 5.60
CA ALA A 93 1.77 -14.09 6.77
C ALA A 93 2.65 -12.86 6.51
N ARG A 94 3.77 -13.02 5.80
CA ARG A 94 4.67 -11.92 5.42
C ARG A 94 4.07 -11.02 4.35
N GLY A 95 3.38 -11.58 3.36
CA GLY A 95 2.73 -10.82 2.29
C GLY A 95 1.63 -9.91 2.84
N PHE A 96 0.67 -10.50 3.56
CA PHE A 96 -0.43 -9.74 4.18
C PHE A 96 0.06 -8.80 5.28
N GLY A 97 1.02 -9.24 6.11
CA GLY A 97 1.62 -8.39 7.13
C GLY A 97 2.34 -7.17 6.53
N LEU A 98 3.12 -7.37 5.46
CA LEU A 98 3.79 -6.27 4.78
C LEU A 98 2.80 -5.32 4.12
N GLY A 99 1.79 -5.85 3.41
CA GLY A 99 0.73 -5.06 2.78
C GLY A 99 0.00 -4.17 3.78
N ALA A 100 -0.40 -4.74 4.92
CA ALA A 100 -1.05 -3.98 5.98
C ALA A 100 -0.14 -2.87 6.55
N VAL A 101 1.15 -3.14 6.76
CA VAL A 101 2.09 -2.15 7.31
C VAL A 101 2.31 -0.98 6.35
N VAL A 102 2.56 -1.26 5.07
CA VAL A 102 2.84 -0.19 4.09
C VAL A 102 1.59 0.64 3.81
N ASN A 103 0.43 -0.01 3.65
CA ASN A 103 -0.84 0.66 3.44
C ASN A 103 -1.21 1.54 4.66
N ALA A 104 -1.10 1.02 5.89
CA ALA A 104 -1.38 1.81 7.10
C ALA A 104 -0.46 3.03 7.24
N ALA A 105 0.82 2.90 6.86
CA ALA A 105 1.76 4.02 6.88
C ALA A 105 1.42 5.07 5.81
N SER A 106 1.11 4.64 4.59
CA SER A 106 0.69 5.50 3.47
C SER A 106 -0.59 6.26 3.83
N PHE A 107 -1.59 5.56 4.35
CA PHE A 107 -2.83 6.14 4.85
C PHE A 107 -2.57 7.14 5.98
N GLY A 108 -1.74 6.78 6.96
CA GLY A 108 -1.37 7.67 8.07
C GLY A 108 -0.70 8.97 7.61
N VAL A 109 0.23 8.88 6.66
CA VAL A 109 0.84 10.07 6.04
C VAL A 109 -0.22 10.90 5.32
N GLY A 110 -1.08 10.27 4.50
CA GLY A 110 -2.16 10.97 3.82
C GLY A 110 -3.12 11.68 4.78
N LEU A 111 -3.44 11.06 5.91
CA LEU A 111 -4.28 11.63 6.96
C LEU A 111 -3.62 12.84 7.62
N LEU A 112 -2.31 12.79 7.90
CA LEU A 112 -1.58 13.95 8.45
C LEU A 112 -1.62 15.13 7.49
N PHE A 113 -1.45 14.91 6.19
CA PHE A 113 -1.59 15.96 5.19
C PHE A 113 -3.01 16.51 5.13
N PHE A 114 -4.04 15.68 5.31
CA PHE A 114 -5.42 16.13 5.34
C PHE A 114 -5.75 16.97 6.60
N LEU A 115 -5.15 16.64 7.74
CA LEU A 115 -5.42 17.32 9.01
C LEU A 115 -4.61 18.62 9.19
N TYR A 116 -3.41 18.69 8.63
CA TYR A 116 -2.44 19.77 8.88
C TYR A 116 -1.98 20.54 7.64
N GLY A 117 -2.36 20.12 6.44
CA GLY A 117 -2.01 20.76 5.16
C GLY A 117 -3.14 21.56 4.57
#